data_AF-A0A1H0LP14-F1
#
_entry.id   AF-A0A1H0LP14-F1
#
_cell.length_a   1.000
_cell.length_b   1.000
_cell.length_c   1.000
_cell.angle_alpha   90.00
_cell.angle_beta   90.00
_cell.angle_gamma   90.00
#
_symmetry.space_group_name_H-M   'P 1'
#
loop_
_entity.id
_entity.type
_entity.pdbx_description
1 polymer ?
#
loop_
_entity_poly.entity_id
_entity_poly.type
_entity_poly.pdbx_seq_one_letter_code
_entity_poly.pdbx_strand_id
1 'polypeptide(L)' 'MKTLWDKTNIGNMELKNRFFRGALWEDLADEKGHMTPELSYIYEELAKGGVGTIITGYSFVTRDEQPNPGMMIHL' A
#
# COMPACT_ATOMS: atom_id res chain seq x y z
N MET A 1 -19.02 20.94 9.65
CA MET A 1 -18.27 20.69 8.40
C MET A 1 -17.21 19.63 8.71
N LYS A 2 -16.99 18.64 7.84
CA LYS A 2 -15.96 17.61 8.05
C LYS A 2 -14.62 18.04 7.46
N THR A 3 -13.50 17.63 8.06
CA THR A 3 -12.12 17.93 7.65
C THR A 3 -11.35 16.67 7.27
N LEU A 4 -10.16 16.83 6.68
CA LEU A 4 -9.25 15.72 6.34
C LEU A 4 -8.71 14.99 7.59
N TRP A 5 -8.69 15.65 8.74
CA TRP A 5 -8.18 15.10 10.00
C TRP A 5 -9.22 14.31 10.78
N ASP A 6 -10.50 14.43 10.40
CA ASP A 6 -11.57 13.72 11.07
C ASP A 6 -11.46 12.22 10.84
N LYS A 7 -11.78 11.43 11.86
CA LYS A 7 -11.98 9.99 11.73
C LYS A 7 -13.08 9.67 10.71
N THR A 8 -12.97 8.50 10.07
CA THR A 8 -13.97 8.00 9.11
C THR A 8 -13.97 6.48 9.10
N ASN A 9 -14.98 5.85 8.49
CA ASN A 9 -15.06 4.39 8.43
C ASN A 9 -15.03 3.88 6.98
N ILE A 10 -14.46 2.69 6.79
CA ILE A 10 -14.71 1.82 5.62
C ILE A 10 -15.27 0.51 6.16
N GLY A 11 -16.55 0.23 5.89
CA GLY A 11 -17.26 -0.87 6.55
C GLY A 11 -17.22 -0.70 8.07
N ASN A 12 -16.70 -1.71 8.78
CA ASN A 12 -16.54 -1.71 10.23
C ASN A 12 -15.17 -1.23 10.72
N MET A 13 -14.29 -0.79 9.82
CA MET A 13 -12.94 -0.32 10.15
C MET A 13 -12.91 1.19 10.35
N GLU A 14 -12.54 1.63 11.55
CA GLU A 14 -12.30 3.04 11.86
C GLU A 14 -10.91 3.48 11.37
N LEU A 15 -10.86 4.59 10.64
CA LEU A 15 -9.66 5.23 10.13
C LEU A 15 -9.38 6.49 10.93
N LYS A 16 -8.11 6.70 11.30
CA LYS A 16 -7.68 7.83 12.13
C LYS A 16 -7.82 9.21 11.45
N ASN A 17 -7.87 9.24 10.11
CA ASN A 17 -8.05 10.44 9.29
C ASN A 17 -8.48 10.04 7.86
N ARG A 18 -8.59 11.03 6.95
CA ARG A 18 -9.03 10.84 5.55
C ARG A 18 -7.86 10.82 4.54
N PHE A 19 -6.62 10.61 4.99
CA PHE A 19 -5.46 10.50 4.10
C PHE A 19 -5.23 9.06 3.66
N PHE A 20 -5.12 8.86 2.35
CA PHE A 20 -4.89 7.57 1.72
C PHE A 20 -3.61 7.62 0.90
N ARG A 21 -2.75 6.61 1.06
CA ARG A 21 -1.75 6.27 0.05
C ARG A 21 -2.43 5.38 -0.99
N GLY A 22 -2.40 5.80 -2.26
CA GLY A 22 -2.92 5.01 -3.38
C GLY A 22 -2.04 3.78 -3.68
N ALA A 23 -2.54 2.83 -4.47
CA ALA A 23 -1.75 1.69 -4.96
C ALA A 23 -0.82 2.16 -6.09
N LEU A 24 0.50 2.25 -5.84
CA LEU A 24 1.51 2.60 -6.86
C LEU A 24 2.47 1.43 -7.05
N TRP A 25 3.23 1.42 -8.15
CA TRP A 25 4.31 0.46 -8.35
C TRP A 25 5.64 1.08 -7.94
N GLU A 26 6.33 0.42 -7.01
CA GLU A 26 7.59 0.89 -6.47
C GLU A 26 8.81 0.28 -7.15
N ASP A 27 8.67 -0.77 -7.98
CA ASP A 27 9.78 -1.52 -8.61
C ASP A 27 10.79 -2.08 -7.59
N LEU A 28 10.29 -2.55 -6.45
CA LEU A 28 11.12 -2.97 -5.31
C LEU A 28 10.77 -4.34 -4.76
N ALA A 29 9.77 -5.05 -5.29
CA ALA A 29 9.60 -6.45 -4.92
C ALA A 29 10.75 -7.30 -5.51
N ASP A 30 11.05 -8.43 -4.87
CA ASP A 30 12.07 -9.35 -5.40
C ASP A 30 11.62 -10.01 -6.71
N GLU A 31 12.49 -10.80 -7.34
CA GLU A 31 12.19 -11.51 -8.60
C GLU A 31 11.00 -12.48 -8.50
N LYS A 32 10.56 -12.84 -7.28
CA LYS A 32 9.40 -13.69 -7.01
C LYS A 32 8.17 -12.89 -6.60
N GLY A 33 8.29 -11.57 -6.53
CA GLY A 33 7.24 -10.65 -6.10
C GLY A 33 7.09 -10.52 -4.59
N HIS A 34 8.06 -10.95 -3.78
CA HIS A 34 7.99 -10.78 -2.34
C HIS A 34 8.42 -9.39 -1.88
N MET A 35 7.93 -9.01 -0.71
CA MET A 35 8.34 -7.80 0.02
C MET A 35 9.85 -7.82 0.28
N THR A 36 10.51 -6.70 -0.01
CA THR A 36 11.92 -6.45 0.35
C THR A 36 12.00 -5.51 1.55
N PRO A 37 13.16 -5.45 2.25
CA PRO A 37 13.38 -4.46 3.31
C PRO A 37 13.15 -3.02 2.85
N GLU A 38 13.58 -2.68 1.63
CA GLU A 38 13.43 -1.36 1.03
C GLU A 38 11.95 -1.01 0.77
N LEU A 39 11.18 -1.96 0.23
CA LEU A 39 9.75 -1.77 0.02
C LEU A 39 8.99 -1.66 1.35
N SER A 40 9.37 -2.46 2.35
CA SER A 40 8.80 -2.38 3.70
C SER A 40 9.09 -1.03 4.35
N TYR A 41 10.29 -0.50 4.18
CA TYR A 41 10.69 0.80 4.72
C TYR A 41 9.82 1.94 4.17
N ILE A 42 9.45 1.91 2.88
CA ILE A 42 8.54 2.90 2.29
C ILE A 42 7.19 2.92 3.01
N TYR A 43 6.59 1.75 3.23
CA TYR A 43 5.31 1.66 3.94
C TYR A 43 5.40 2.11 5.40
N GLU A 44 6.51 1.79 6.06
CA GLU A 44 6.77 2.22 7.44
C GLU A 44 6.86 3.75 7.54
N GLU A 45 7.62 4.40 6.66
CA GLU A 45 7.77 5.86 6.65
C GLU A 45 6.45 6.56 6.31
N LEU A 46 5.64 6.01 5.40
CA LEU A 46 4.29 6.50 5.12
C LEU A 46 3.38 6.42 6.35
N ALA A 47 3.43 5.30 7.07
CA ALA A 47 2.66 5.09 8.29
C ALA A 47 3.07 6.06 9.41
N LYS A 48 4.38 6.23 9.63
CA LYS A 48 4.95 7.22 10.57
C LYS A 48 4.61 8.65 10.17
N GLY A 49 4.56 8.95 8.88
CA GLY A 49 4.17 10.25 8.31
C GLY A 49 2.70 10.63 8.55
N GLY A 50 1.89 9.73 9.10
CA GLY A 50 0.55 10.05 9.58
C GLY A 50 -0.59 9.70 8.63
N VAL A 51 -0.32 9.02 7.50
CA VAL A 51 -1.38 8.50 6.63
C VAL A 51 -2.36 7.62 7.40
N GLY A 52 -3.65 7.76 7.12
CA GLY A 52 -4.71 7.01 7.79
C GLY A 52 -4.87 5.59 7.24
N THR A 53 -4.61 5.41 5.96
CA THR A 53 -4.75 4.12 5.27
C THR A 53 -3.76 4.02 4.12
N ILE A 54 -3.17 2.84 3.95
CA ILE A 54 -2.27 2.53 2.84
C ILE A 54 -2.92 1.44 2.00
N ILE A 55 -3.12 1.72 0.71
CA ILE A 55 -3.39 0.69 -0.29
C ILE A 55 -2.03 0.30 -0.85
N THR A 56 -1.60 -0.94 -0.59
CA THR A 56 -0.32 -1.44 -1.11
C THR A 56 -0.31 -1.43 -2.62
N GLY A 57 0.87 -1.41 -3.22
CA GLY A 57 1.06 -1.49 -4.66
C GLY A 57 0.29 -2.63 -5.31
N TYR A 58 -0.04 -2.46 -6.59
CA TYR A 58 -0.82 -3.46 -7.31
C TYR A 58 0.00 -4.75 -7.43
N SER A 59 -0.65 -5.86 -7.08
CA SER A 59 -0.03 -7.17 -7.03
C SER A 59 -0.60 -8.08 -8.10
N PHE A 60 0.24 -8.95 -8.66
CA PHE A 60 -0.22 -10.01 -9.55
C PHE A 60 -0.69 -11.23 -8.75
N VAL A 61 -1.74 -11.90 -9.23
CA VAL A 61 -2.31 -13.09 -8.58
C VAL A 61 -1.73 -14.36 -9.19
N THR A 62 -1.57 -14.38 -10.50
CA THR A 62 -0.96 -15.48 -11.24
C THR A 62 0.37 -15.05 -11.86
N ARG A 63 1.29 -16.00 -12.04
CA ARG A 63 2.64 -15.71 -12.57
C ARG A 63 2.64 -15.09 -13.98
N ASP A 64 1.56 -15.30 -14.73
CA ASP A 64 1.41 -14.77 -16.08
C ASP A 64 0.95 -13.29 -16.09
N GLU A 65 0.58 -12.73 -14.93
CA GLU A 65 0.02 -11.38 -14.78
C GLU A 65 1.05 -10.33 -14.28
N GLN A 66 2.32 -10.47 -14.66
CA GLN A 66 3.38 -9.53 -14.25
C GLN A 66 3.77 -8.60 -15.42
N PRO A 67 2.99 -7.52 -15.71
CA PRO A 67 3.32 -6.59 -16.79
C PRO A 67 4.54 -5.72 -16.49
N ASN A 68 4.93 -5.57 -15.22
CA ASN A 68 6.07 -4.78 -14.77
C ASN A 68 7.00 -5.63 -13.89
N PRO A 69 8.33 -5.47 -14.01
CA PRO A 69 9.26 -6.06 -13.04
C PRO A 69 9.01 -5.49 -11.63
N GLY A 70 9.47 -6.18 -10.59
CA GLY A 70 9.41 -5.65 -9.22
C GLY A 70 7.99 -5.42 -8.66
N MET A 71 6.95 -6.00 -9.28
CA MET A 71 5.59 -6.04 -8.74
C MET A 71 5.49 -7.01 -7.56
N MET A 72 4.65 -6.70 -6.58
CA MET A 72 4.34 -7.66 -5.51
C MET A 72 3.46 -8.79 -6.03
N ILE A 73 3.53 -9.96 -5.39
CA ILE A 73 2.63 -11.08 -5.64
C ILE A 73 1.59 -11.20 -4.53
N HIS A 74 0.34 -11.53 -4.89
CA HIS A 74 -0.71 -11.88 -3.95
C HIS A 74 -0.79 -13.41 -3.84
N LEU A 75 0.00 -14.00 -2.93
CA LEU A 75 -0.02 -15.43 -2.62
C LEU A 75 -0.43 -15.68 -1.17
#